data_AF-A0A4S2H275-F1
#
_entry.id   AF-A0A4S2H275-F1
#
_cell.length_a   1.000
_cell.length_b   1.000
_cell.length_c   1.000
_cell.angle_alpha   90.00
_cell.angle_beta   90.00
_cell.angle_gamma   90.00
#
_symmetry.space_group_name_H-M   'P 1'
#
loop_
_entity.id
_entity.type
_entity.pdbx_description
1 polymer ?
#
loop_
_entity_poly.entity_id
_entity_poly.type
_entity_poly.pdbx_seq_one_letter_code
_entity_poly.pdbx_strand_id
1 'polypeptide(L)'
;MNLKAAFLPGTPADPDDYWLGLGVIALVDAVRLSVMGPGNSAALWFVVLFFVAALHMNRLRDAARPRTLALVVLAAGVIAKGFTAVMAMSIAASFAYLRARGIDPSDAEAFQAMAADPGFQADLDRFLRENAEQLQPLLLEAGAWPSLVAFWAVIGLLGFWYARMGRGRSANDRR
;
A
#
# COMPACT_ATOMS: atom_id res chain seq x y z
N MET A 1 24.23 2.80 14.26
CA MET A 1 23.36 3.02 13.10
C MET A 1 24.13 2.66 11.84
N ASN A 2 23.71 1.59 11.16
CA ASN A 2 24.36 1.14 9.94
C ASN A 2 23.36 1.25 8.79
N LEU A 3 23.41 2.35 8.01
CA LEU A 3 22.51 2.52 6.85
C LEU A 3 22.66 1.39 5.82
N LYS A 4 23.83 0.73 5.76
CA LYS A 4 24.00 -0.47 4.93
C LYS A 4 23.10 -1.62 5.39
N ALA A 5 22.81 -1.71 6.70
CA ALA A 5 21.87 -2.69 7.24
C ALA A 5 20.42 -2.44 6.81
N ALA A 6 20.07 -1.17 6.61
CA ALA A 6 18.74 -0.76 6.18
C ALA A 6 18.47 -1.01 4.68
N PHE A 7 19.50 -0.99 3.82
CA PHE A 7 19.31 -1.01 2.36
C PHE A 7 20.02 -2.13 1.59
N LEU A 8 21.01 -2.82 2.19
CA LEU A 8 21.70 -3.93 1.52
C LEU A 8 21.19 -5.29 2.02
N PRO A 9 20.72 -6.19 1.14
CA PRO A 9 20.37 -7.54 1.57
C PRO A 9 21.63 -8.27 2.06
N GLY A 10 21.53 -8.96 3.20
CA GLY A 10 22.63 -9.79 3.71
C GLY A 10 23.14 -9.41 5.09
N THR A 11 22.80 -8.21 5.53
CA THR A 11 23.22 -7.63 6.81
C THR A 11 22.15 -7.81 7.88
N PRO A 12 22.49 -8.06 9.15
CA PRO A 12 21.50 -8.01 10.23
C PRO A 12 21.03 -6.57 10.45
N ALA A 13 19.73 -6.36 10.61
CA ALA A 13 19.15 -5.07 11.00
C ALA A 13 18.58 -5.18 12.41
N ASP A 14 19.11 -4.37 13.34
CA ASP A 14 18.54 -4.24 14.68
C ASP A 14 17.21 -3.46 14.63
N PRO A 15 16.44 -3.38 15.72
CA PRO A 15 15.13 -2.73 15.71
C PRO A 15 15.16 -1.25 15.29
N ASP A 16 16.21 -0.52 15.65
CA ASP A 16 16.31 0.91 15.37
C ASP A 16 16.67 1.15 13.89
N ASP A 17 17.65 0.41 13.36
CA ASP A 17 18.00 0.43 11.94
C ASP A 17 16.80 -0.04 11.08
N TYR A 18 16.00 -0.99 11.58
CA TYR A 18 14.78 -1.47 10.92
C TYR A 18 13.70 -0.39 10.82
N TRP A 19 13.37 0.30 11.91
CA TRP A 19 12.36 1.36 11.89
C TRP A 19 12.80 2.56 11.04
N LEU A 20 14.07 2.95 11.13
CA LEU A 20 14.60 4.01 10.30
C LEU A 20 14.53 3.63 8.82
N GLY A 21 14.92 2.40 8.47
CA GLY A 21 14.81 1.89 7.11
C GLY A 21 13.38 1.96 6.60
N LEU A 22 12.39 1.52 7.39
CA LEU A 22 10.98 1.60 7.03
C LEU A 22 10.53 3.05 6.80
N GLY A 23 10.91 3.96 7.70
CA GLY A 23 10.56 5.38 7.57
C GLY A 23 11.14 6.02 6.31
N VAL A 24 12.41 5.73 5.98
CA VAL A 24 13.05 6.25 4.76
C VAL A 24 12.38 5.67 3.51
N ILE A 25 12.10 4.37 3.48
CA ILE A 25 11.42 3.75 2.33
C ILE A 25 10.01 4.33 2.16
N ALA A 26 9.27 4.53 3.25
CA ALA A 26 7.94 5.15 3.23
C ALA A 26 7.98 6.58 2.69
N LEU A 27 8.96 7.37 3.12
CA LEU A 27 9.16 8.72 2.61
C LEU A 27 9.48 8.72 1.12
N VAL A 28 10.41 7.85 0.68
CA VAL A 28 10.75 7.71 -0.75
C VAL A 28 9.53 7.29 -1.57
N ASP A 29 8.69 6.40 -1.06
CA ASP A 29 7.47 5.95 -1.73
C ASP A 29 6.42 7.07 -1.85
N ALA A 30 6.26 7.88 -0.80
CA ALA A 30 5.40 9.07 -0.82
C ALA A 30 5.89 10.13 -1.81
N VAL A 31 7.20 10.40 -1.83
CA VAL A 31 7.82 11.32 -2.80
C VAL A 31 7.67 10.80 -4.22
N ARG A 32 7.92 9.49 -4.45
CA ARG A 32 7.70 8.81 -5.73
C ARG A 32 6.29 9.08 -6.24
N LEU A 33 5.27 8.85 -5.40
CA LEU A 33 3.88 9.07 -5.80
C LEU A 33 3.59 10.56 -6.09
N SER A 34 4.11 11.46 -5.27
CA SER A 34 3.88 12.90 -5.39
C SER A 34 4.51 13.51 -6.66
N VAL A 35 5.68 13.02 -7.08
CA VAL A 35 6.43 13.58 -8.21
C VAL A 35 6.02 12.96 -9.54
N MET A 36 5.75 11.65 -9.58
CA MET A 36 5.55 10.91 -10.83
C MET A 36 4.09 10.57 -11.11
N GLY A 37 3.21 10.71 -10.12
CA GLY A 37 1.81 10.31 -10.21
C GLY A 37 1.60 8.79 -10.26
N PRO A 38 0.34 8.32 -10.18
CA PRO A 38 0.03 6.89 -10.11
C PRO A 38 0.33 6.11 -11.38
N GLY A 39 0.20 6.72 -12.57
CA GLY A 39 0.41 6.03 -13.86
C GLY A 39 1.88 5.69 -14.14
N ASN A 40 2.78 6.67 -14.02
CA ASN A 40 4.20 6.49 -14.39
C ASN A 40 5.06 5.87 -13.29
N SER A 41 4.52 5.73 -12.07
CA SER A 41 5.30 5.30 -10.89
C SER A 41 5.26 3.79 -10.64
N ALA A 42 4.51 3.02 -11.43
CA ALA A 42 4.29 1.58 -11.20
C ALA A 42 5.60 0.77 -11.17
N ALA A 43 6.54 1.06 -12.09
CA ALA A 43 7.83 0.36 -12.14
C ALA A 43 8.67 0.61 -10.87
N LEU A 44 8.72 1.85 -10.39
CA LEU A 44 9.46 2.22 -9.18
C LEU A 44 8.81 1.68 -7.90
N TRP A 45 7.53 1.34 -7.93
CA TRP A 45 6.89 0.68 -6.80
C TRP A 45 7.48 -0.72 -6.54
N PHE A 46 7.91 -1.45 -7.59
CA PHE A 46 8.62 -2.72 -7.39
C PHE A 46 9.98 -2.53 -6.71
N VAL A 47 10.63 -1.39 -6.93
CA VAL A 47 11.86 -1.03 -6.23
C VAL A 47 11.58 -0.79 -4.74
N VAL A 48 10.47 -0.12 -4.41
CA VAL A 48 10.00 0.02 -3.02
C VAL A 48 9.75 -1.35 -2.39
N LEU A 49 9.02 -2.24 -3.08
CA LEU A 49 8.76 -3.60 -2.60
C LEU A 49 10.05 -4.38 -2.35
N PHE A 50 11.04 -4.27 -3.24
CA PHE A 50 12.34 -4.89 -3.07
C PHE A 50 13.03 -4.41 -1.79
N PHE A 51 13.06 -3.10 -1.53
CA PHE A 51 13.67 -2.58 -0.31
C PHE A 51 12.91 -2.97 0.96
N VAL A 52 11.57 -2.96 0.94
CA VAL A 52 10.76 -3.47 2.05
C VAL A 52 11.07 -4.95 2.31
N ALA A 53 11.18 -5.76 1.25
CA ALA A 53 11.53 -7.17 1.34
C ALA A 53 12.91 -7.38 1.98
N ALA A 54 13.93 -6.71 1.44
CA ALA A 54 15.31 -6.80 1.92
C ALA A 54 15.40 -6.42 3.41
N LEU A 55 14.74 -5.33 3.81
CA LEU A 55 14.73 -4.85 5.18
C LEU A 55 14.07 -5.86 6.16
N HIS A 56 12.92 -6.43 5.79
CA HIS A 56 12.28 -7.47 6.60
C HIS A 56 13.13 -8.74 6.70
N MET A 57 13.77 -9.16 5.60
CA MET A 57 14.67 -10.31 5.61
C MET A 57 15.90 -10.08 6.49
N ASN A 58 16.46 -8.86 6.48
CA ASN A 58 17.57 -8.46 7.33
C ASN A 58 17.17 -8.46 8.82
N ARG A 59 15.96 -7.98 9.15
CA ARG A 59 15.41 -8.04 10.51
C ARG A 59 15.16 -9.46 10.98
N LEU A 60 14.59 -10.31 10.12
CA LEU A 60 14.39 -11.73 10.41
C LEU A 60 15.72 -12.48 10.60
N ARG A 61 16.76 -12.11 9.85
CA ARG A 61 18.11 -12.66 10.01
C ARG A 61 18.65 -12.36 11.41
N ASP A 62 18.54 -11.11 11.88
CA ASP A 62 18.92 -10.72 13.24
C ASP A 62 18.14 -11.50 14.33
N ALA A 63 16.85 -11.73 14.10
CA ALA A 63 15.99 -12.53 14.97
C ALA A 63 16.18 -14.06 14.83
N ALA A 64 17.08 -14.54 13.96
CA ALA A 64 17.26 -15.96 13.61
C ALA A 64 15.95 -16.66 13.19
N ARG A 65 15.11 -15.98 12.41
CA ARG A 65 13.82 -16.48 11.90
C ARG A 65 13.86 -16.77 10.39
N PRO A 66 12.93 -17.61 9.87
CA PRO A 66 12.83 -17.88 8.45
C PRO A 66 12.56 -16.60 7.64
N ARG A 67 13.42 -16.33 6.65
CA ARG A 67 13.33 -15.14 5.79
C ARG A 67 12.06 -15.10 4.93
N THR A 68 11.45 -16.27 4.69
CA THR A 68 10.20 -16.43 3.95
C THR A 68 9.03 -15.71 4.61
N LEU A 69 9.09 -15.43 5.92
CA LEU A 69 8.07 -14.64 6.61
C LEU A 69 7.96 -13.20 6.08
N ALA A 70 9.04 -12.65 5.50
CA ALA A 70 9.00 -11.35 4.83
C ALA A 70 7.98 -11.32 3.68
N LEU A 71 7.80 -12.45 2.97
CA LEU A 71 6.83 -12.56 1.88
C LEU A 71 5.39 -12.44 2.38
N VAL A 72 5.09 -12.91 3.59
CA VAL A 72 3.77 -12.78 4.20
C VAL A 72 3.44 -11.30 4.45
N VAL A 73 4.42 -10.54 4.93
CA VAL A 73 4.24 -9.10 5.18
C VAL A 73 4.03 -8.34 3.88
N LEU A 74 4.83 -8.64 2.86
CA LEU A 74 4.66 -8.04 1.53
C LEU A 74 3.31 -8.38 0.93
N ALA A 75 2.91 -9.65 0.96
CA ALA A 75 1.63 -10.10 0.42
C ALA A 75 0.46 -9.38 1.13
N ALA A 76 0.48 -9.30 2.46
CA ALA A 76 -0.54 -8.59 3.23
C ALA A 76 -0.61 -7.10 2.85
N GLY A 77 0.54 -6.43 2.74
CA GLY A 77 0.61 -5.03 2.32
C GLY A 77 0.07 -4.82 0.91
N VAL A 78 0.48 -5.66 -0.05
CA VAL A 78 0.03 -5.58 -1.45
C VAL A 78 -1.48 -5.82 -1.57
N ILE A 79 -2.02 -6.80 -0.84
CA ILE A 79 -3.46 -7.06 -0.80
C ILE A 79 -4.21 -5.84 -0.25
N ALA A 80 -3.75 -5.27 0.88
CA ALA A 80 -4.37 -4.08 1.45
C ALA A 80 -4.31 -2.88 0.50
N LYS A 81 -3.19 -2.71 -0.20
CA LYS A 81 -3.03 -1.68 -1.24
C LYS A 81 -4.04 -1.88 -2.36
N GLY A 82 -4.09 -3.07 -2.95
CA GLY A 82 -4.98 -3.38 -4.08
C GLY A 82 -6.45 -3.20 -3.72
N PHE A 83 -6.87 -3.75 -2.58
CA PHE A 83 -8.24 -3.63 -2.09
C PHE A 83 -8.65 -2.17 -1.86
N THR A 84 -7.80 -1.39 -1.19
CA THR A 84 -8.08 0.03 -0.91
C THR A 84 -8.09 0.88 -2.19
N ALA A 85 -7.19 0.58 -3.14
CA ALA A 85 -7.19 1.25 -4.44
C ALA A 85 -8.51 1.02 -5.18
N VAL A 86 -8.94 -0.24 -5.30
CA VAL A 86 -10.20 -0.60 -5.98
C VAL A 86 -11.39 0.08 -5.31
N MET A 87 -11.49 0.01 -3.97
CA MET A 87 -12.57 0.66 -3.22
C MET A 87 -12.62 2.17 -3.47
N ALA A 88 -11.49 2.87 -3.37
CA ALA A 88 -11.43 4.31 -3.58
C ALA A 88 -11.76 4.70 -5.03
N MET A 89 -11.29 3.90 -6.01
CA MET A 89 -11.64 4.06 -7.42
C MET A 89 -13.14 3.86 -7.65
N SER A 90 -13.74 2.82 -7.06
CA SER A 90 -15.18 2.56 -7.18
C SER A 90 -16.01 3.71 -6.59
N ILE A 91 -15.64 4.23 -5.42
CA ILE A 91 -16.32 5.38 -4.81
C ILE A 91 -16.21 6.61 -5.71
N ALA A 92 -15.02 6.90 -6.22
CA ALA A 92 -14.80 8.03 -7.13
C ALA A 92 -15.59 7.89 -8.44
N ALA A 93 -15.66 6.69 -9.00
CA ALA A 93 -16.49 6.38 -10.17
C ALA A 93 -17.97 6.66 -9.91
N SER A 94 -18.51 6.18 -8.78
CA SER A 94 -19.90 6.45 -8.40
C SER A 94 -20.16 7.94 -8.22
N PHE A 95 -19.24 8.68 -7.59
CA PHE A 95 -19.38 10.13 -7.41
C PHE A 95 -19.31 10.90 -8.72
N ALA A 96 -18.42 10.51 -9.64
CA ALA A 96 -18.34 11.12 -10.97
C ALA A 96 -19.64 10.91 -11.75
N TYR A 97 -20.21 9.71 -11.71
CA TYR A 97 -21.48 9.38 -12.33
C TYR A 97 -22.65 10.20 -11.76
N LEU A 98 -22.74 10.33 -10.44
CA LEU A 98 -23.80 11.12 -9.78
C LEU A 98 -23.73 12.59 -10.19
N ARG A 99 -22.51 13.18 -10.19
CA ARG A 99 -22.31 14.56 -10.64
C ARG A 99 -22.71 14.75 -12.10
N ALA A 100 -22.42 13.78 -12.97
CA ALA A 100 -22.84 13.84 -14.37
C ALA A 100 -24.37 13.85 -14.55
N ARG A 101 -25.12 13.33 -13.58
CA ARG A 101 -26.59 13.38 -13.51
C ARG A 101 -27.14 14.57 -12.73
N GLY A 102 -26.28 15.50 -12.29
CA GLY A 102 -26.68 16.65 -11.48
C GLY A 102 -27.06 16.30 -10.04
N ILE A 103 -26.69 15.11 -9.56
CA ILE A 103 -26.93 14.66 -8.18
C ILE A 103 -25.70 15.02 -7.34
N ASP A 104 -25.92 15.66 -6.18
CA ASP A 104 -24.86 15.96 -5.23
C ASP A 104 -24.40 14.67 -4.51
N PRO A 105 -23.13 14.26 -4.63
CA PRO A 105 -22.63 13.06 -3.95
C PRO A 105 -22.55 13.18 -2.43
N SER A 106 -22.66 14.40 -1.88
CA SER A 106 -22.72 14.63 -0.43
C SER A 106 -24.13 14.45 0.14
N ASP A 107 -25.14 14.33 -0.72
CA ASP A 107 -26.50 13.97 -0.32
C ASP A 107 -26.60 12.45 -0.08
N ALA A 108 -26.59 12.08 1.21
CA ALA A 108 -26.66 10.69 1.64
C ALA A 108 -27.98 10.01 1.23
N GLU A 109 -29.10 10.75 1.17
CA GLU A 109 -30.39 10.18 0.76
C GLU A 109 -30.40 9.88 -0.73
N ALA A 110 -29.90 10.82 -1.55
CA ALA A 110 -29.78 10.61 -2.99
C ALA A 110 -28.82 9.47 -3.33
N PHE A 111 -27.70 9.33 -2.60
CA PHE A 111 -26.78 8.21 -2.78
C PHE A 111 -27.43 6.87 -2.43
N GLN A 112 -28.16 6.78 -1.31
CA GLN A 112 -28.86 5.55 -0.90
C GLN A 112 -29.99 5.17 -1.85
N ALA A 113 -30.79 6.14 -2.30
CA ALA A 113 -31.88 5.91 -3.25
C ALA A 113 -31.34 5.35 -4.57
N MET A 114 -30.21 5.87 -5.04
CA MET A 114 -29.52 5.36 -6.22
C MET A 114 -28.92 3.97 -5.98
N ALA A 115 -28.28 3.73 -4.83
CA ALA A 115 -27.68 2.42 -4.53
C ALA A 115 -28.73 1.29 -4.44
N ALA A 116 -29.99 1.65 -4.18
CA ALA A 116 -31.12 0.73 -4.19
C ALA A 116 -31.70 0.48 -5.60
N ASP A 117 -31.30 1.24 -6.63
CA ASP A 117 -31.77 1.08 -8.00
C ASP A 117 -31.14 -0.18 -8.64
N PRO A 118 -31.95 -1.18 -9.04
CA PRO A 118 -31.46 -2.39 -9.71
C PRO A 118 -30.70 -2.11 -11.02
N GLY A 119 -30.98 -0.99 -11.69
CA GLY A 119 -30.34 -0.59 -12.94
C GLY A 119 -29.01 0.16 -12.76
N PHE A 120 -28.69 0.60 -11.53
CA PHE A 120 -27.54 1.47 -11.29
C PHE A 120 -26.21 0.88 -11.79
N GLN A 121 -25.94 -0.39 -11.49
CA GLN A 121 -24.66 -1.02 -11.88
C GLN A 121 -24.48 -1.06 -13.40
N ALA A 122 -25.55 -1.40 -14.15
CA ALA A 122 -25.50 -1.42 -15.60
C ALA A 122 -25.31 -0.02 -16.20
N ASP A 123 -25.92 1.00 -15.60
CA ASP A 123 -25.77 2.39 -16.01
C ASP A 123 -24.39 2.96 -15.68
N LEU A 124 -23.85 2.65 -14.50
CA LEU A 124 -22.51 3.02 -14.09
C LEU A 124 -21.48 2.36 -15.02
N ASP A 125 -21.63 1.07 -15.31
CA ASP A 125 -20.74 0.35 -16.23
C ASP A 125 -20.76 0.96 -17.63
N ARG A 126 -21.94 1.32 -18.13
CA ARG A 126 -22.09 2.01 -19.41
C ARG A 126 -21.39 3.38 -19.38
N PHE A 127 -21.65 4.17 -18.35
CA PHE A 127 -21.01 5.47 -18.16
C PHE A 127 -19.47 5.36 -18.12
N LEU A 128 -18.94 4.38 -17.38
CA LEU A 128 -17.50 4.13 -17.28
C LEU A 128 -16.89 3.75 -18.63
N ARG A 129 -17.58 2.95 -19.44
CA ARG A 129 -17.11 2.60 -20.79
C ARG A 129 -17.14 3.79 -21.73
N GLU A 130 -18.19 4.59 -21.70
CA GLU A 130 -18.37 5.76 -22.57
C GLU A 130 -17.41 6.91 -22.21
N ASN A 131 -17.00 7.02 -20.94
CA ASN A 131 -16.16 8.11 -20.43
C ASN A 131 -14.78 7.62 -19.96
N ALA A 132 -14.34 6.43 -20.40
CA ALA A 132 -13.15 5.76 -19.89
C ALA A 132 -11.89 6.65 -19.94
N GLU A 133 -11.64 7.30 -21.08
CA GLU A 133 -10.45 8.13 -21.29
C GLU A 133 -10.42 9.34 -20.35
N GLN A 134 -11.56 9.98 -20.11
CA GLN A 134 -11.68 11.13 -19.23
C GLN A 134 -11.58 10.74 -17.75
N LEU A 135 -12.18 9.60 -17.38
CA LEU A 135 -12.23 9.15 -15.99
C LEU A 135 -10.95 8.46 -15.54
N GLN A 136 -10.19 7.83 -16.45
CA GLN A 136 -8.98 7.09 -16.11
C GLN A 136 -8.00 7.87 -15.19
N PRO A 137 -7.57 9.11 -15.49
CA PRO A 137 -6.67 9.84 -14.62
C PRO A 137 -7.28 10.13 -13.24
N LEU A 138 -8.56 10.52 -13.22
CA LEU A 138 -9.33 10.80 -12.00
C LEU A 138 -9.42 9.58 -11.08
N LEU A 139 -9.72 8.41 -11.64
CA LEU A 139 -9.84 7.18 -10.88
C LEU A 139 -8.47 6.74 -10.34
N LEU A 140 -7.43 6.76 -11.18
CA LEU A 140 -6.07 6.39 -10.75
C LEU A 140 -5.59 7.28 -9.61
N GLU A 141 -5.85 8.59 -9.67
CA GLU A 141 -5.52 9.54 -8.61
C GLU A 141 -6.30 9.26 -7.33
N ALA A 142 -7.61 9.01 -7.43
CA ALA A 142 -8.45 8.68 -6.28
C ALA A 142 -7.98 7.43 -5.52
N GLY A 143 -7.49 6.41 -6.24
CA GLY A 143 -6.95 5.19 -5.63
C GLY A 143 -5.53 5.33 -5.07
N ALA A 144 -4.77 6.34 -5.49
CA ALA A 144 -3.33 6.40 -5.27
C ALA A 144 -2.94 6.59 -3.80
N TRP A 145 -3.40 7.69 -3.20
CA TRP A 145 -3.07 8.05 -1.81
C TRP A 145 -3.71 7.13 -0.78
N PRO A 146 -5.01 6.81 -0.86
CA PRO A 146 -5.63 5.87 0.09
C PRO A 146 -4.93 4.51 0.10
N SER A 147 -4.57 3.99 -1.09
CA SER A 147 -3.87 2.71 -1.17
C SER A 147 -2.44 2.77 -0.65
N LEU A 148 -1.73 3.89 -0.83
CA LEU A 148 -0.41 4.12 -0.23
C LEU A 148 -0.49 4.08 1.30
N VAL A 149 -1.46 4.78 1.89
CA VAL A 149 -1.66 4.81 3.33
C VAL A 149 -2.01 3.42 3.86
N ALA A 150 -2.92 2.70 3.20
CA ALA A 150 -3.29 1.35 3.61
C ALA A 150 -2.12 0.36 3.56
N PHE A 151 -1.30 0.42 2.51
CA PHE A 151 -0.06 -0.38 2.42
C PHE A 151 0.84 -0.12 3.63
N TRP A 152 1.18 1.15 3.88
CA TRP A 152 2.11 1.50 4.96
C TRP A 152 1.54 1.28 6.35
N ALA A 153 0.22 1.40 6.54
CA ALA A 153 -0.44 1.03 7.79
C ALA A 153 -0.26 -0.47 8.08
N VAL A 154 -0.47 -1.35 7.10
CA VAL A 154 -0.26 -2.80 7.27
C VAL A 154 1.22 -3.13 7.49
N ILE A 155 2.13 -2.54 6.70
CA ILE A 155 3.58 -2.72 6.89
C ILE A 155 4.02 -2.23 8.27
N GLY A 156 3.51 -1.10 8.75
CA GLY A 156 3.83 -0.56 10.07
C GLY A 156 3.30 -1.44 11.21
N LEU A 157 2.05 -1.91 11.11
CA LEU A 157 1.45 -2.81 12.11
C LEU A 157 2.20 -4.15 12.20
N LEU A 158 2.51 -4.77 11.05
CA LEU A 158 3.30 -6.00 11.04
C LEU A 158 4.75 -5.71 11.45
N GLY A 159 5.33 -4.61 10.98
CA GLY A 159 6.69 -4.20 11.34
C GLY A 159 6.88 -4.00 12.84
N PHE A 160 5.84 -3.55 13.55
CA PHE A 160 5.85 -3.50 15.01
C PHE A 160 6.05 -4.87 15.66
N TRP A 161 5.38 -5.90 15.14
CA TRP A 161 5.61 -7.28 15.59
C TRP A 161 7.04 -7.75 15.29
N TYR A 162 7.59 -7.40 14.13
CA TYR A 162 8.97 -7.73 13.75
C TYR A 162 10.02 -7.04 14.62
N ALA A 163 9.81 -5.76 14.93
CA ALA A 163 10.72 -4.99 15.77
C ALA A 163 10.87 -5.62 17.16
N ARG A 164 9.78 -6.18 17.72
CA ARG A 164 9.77 -6.80 19.06
C ARG A 164 10.42 -8.18 19.16
N MET A 165 10.84 -8.79 18.05
CA MET A 165 11.52 -10.10 18.12
C MET A 165 12.87 -9.97 18.84
N GLY A 166 13.16 -10.81 19.83
CA GLY A 166 14.50 -10.83 20.46
C GLY A 166 15.57 -11.24 19.45
N ARG A 167 16.81 -10.78 19.63
CA ARG A 167 17.96 -11.32 18.88
C ARG A 167 18.02 -12.83 19.10
N GLY A 168 18.25 -13.58 18.02
CA GLY A 168 18.45 -15.02 18.13
C GLY A 168 19.71 -15.28 18.96
N ARG A 169 19.58 -15.82 20.17
CA ARG A 169 20.75 -16.28 20.94
C ARG A 169 21.44 -17.38 20.13
N SER A 170 22.71 -17.16 19.80
CA SER A 170 23.49 -18.20 19.13
C SER A 170 23.64 -19.38 20.09
N ALA A 171 23.66 -20.61 19.57
CA ALA A 171 23.82 -21.81 20.37
C ALA A 171 25.14 -21.86 21.19
N ASN A 172 26.07 -20.92 20.94
CA ASN A 172 27.32 -20.76 21.68
C ASN A 172 27.18 -20.04 23.03
N ASP A 173 26.08 -19.33 23.31
CA ASP A 173 25.88 -18.64 24.61
C ASP A 173 25.40 -19.57 25.74
N ARG A 174 25.49 -20.90 25.55
CA ARG A 174 25.08 -21.92 26.54
C ARG A 174 26.21 -22.87 26.95
N ARG A 175 27.48 -22.47 26.74
CA ARG A 175 28.65 -23.23 27.22
C ARG A 175 29.37 -22.45 28.31
#